data_AF-A0A951RHQ3-F1
#
_entry.id   AF-A0A951RHQ3-F1
#
_cell.length_a   1.000
_cell.length_b   1.000
_cell.length_c   1.000
_cell.angle_alpha   90.00
_cell.angle_beta   90.00
_cell.angle_gamma   90.00
#
_symmetry.space_group_name_H-M   'P 1'
#
loop_
_entity.id
_entity.type
_entity.pdbx_description
1 polymer ?
#
loop_
_entity_poly.entity_id
_entity_poly.type
_entity_poly.pdbx_seq_one_letter_code
_entity_poly.pdbx_strand_id
1 'polypeptide(L)'
;MEKNNPFLSFQQKQEASYSFKKIWNPDWFQGNRQMKNYFEGWYFKSVSENGRHSMAFIPGISVNGTDSHSFVQAINGKTGQTWYFRYPLEAFKYDAGGFSVAVGPNFFSKKGFELDLQNETGFFKGKLSFGETARFPVSLRRPGIMGWYRYVPFMECYHGVVSLDHAVKGSIESTEGLFNFSNGRGYIEKDWGTSMPEAWIWMQTNHFSQAGTSFMLSIAKIPWIGSSFTGFLGFFLHQGQLFPFATYTGAKVATIEHTADELFIKIKSRKFSLEMTAEKGEKGRLKAPVSGNMDRVIHESIDATIQIKLFNRKGNILFTGSGTNAGLELVGETSILSP
;
A
#
# COMPACT_ATOMS: atom_id res chain seq x y z
N MET A 1 -25.71 -40.93 17.61
CA MET A 1 -25.83 -40.82 16.13
C MET A 1 -25.70 -39.37 15.77
N GLU A 2 -24.46 -38.92 15.53
CA GLU A 2 -24.19 -37.63 14.90
C GLU A 2 -24.77 -37.67 13.48
N LYS A 3 -25.81 -36.87 13.23
CA LYS A 3 -26.24 -36.62 11.86
C LYS A 3 -25.24 -35.64 11.25
N ASN A 4 -24.41 -36.17 10.34
CA ASN A 4 -23.65 -35.42 9.35
C ASN A 4 -24.53 -34.29 8.78
N ASN A 5 -24.22 -33.05 9.14
CA ASN A 5 -24.88 -31.87 8.58
C ASN A 5 -24.09 -31.43 7.34
N PRO A 6 -24.60 -31.66 6.12
CA PRO A 6 -23.89 -31.34 4.87
C PRO A 6 -23.64 -29.83 4.68
N PHE A 7 -24.31 -28.95 5.44
CA PHE A 7 -24.06 -27.50 5.40
C PHE A 7 -22.80 -27.06 6.15
N LEU A 8 -22.46 -27.69 7.29
CA LEU A 8 -21.23 -27.41 8.03
C LEU A 8 -19.97 -27.85 7.23
N SER A 9 -20.10 -28.93 6.45
CA SER A 9 -19.06 -29.38 5.52
C SER A 9 -18.80 -28.39 4.36
N PHE A 10 -19.79 -27.59 3.96
CA PHE A 10 -19.66 -26.65 2.82
C PHE A 10 -19.00 -25.33 3.22
N GLN A 11 -19.30 -24.79 4.41
CA GLN A 11 -18.60 -23.60 4.96
C GLN A 11 -17.15 -23.93 5.34
N GLN A 12 -16.88 -25.08 5.98
CA GLN A 12 -15.50 -25.49 6.30
C GLN A 12 -14.63 -25.76 5.04
N LYS A 13 -15.23 -26.28 3.95
CA LYS A 13 -14.51 -26.44 2.66
C LYS A 13 -14.21 -25.10 1.98
N GLN A 14 -15.09 -24.10 2.09
CA GLN A 14 -14.84 -22.73 1.61
C GLN A 14 -13.69 -22.07 2.38
N GLU A 15 -13.62 -22.23 3.71
CA GLU A 15 -12.54 -21.69 4.55
C GLU A 15 -11.17 -22.32 4.28
N ALA A 16 -11.11 -23.63 4.02
CA ALA A 16 -9.86 -24.33 3.70
C ALA A 16 -9.31 -23.90 2.32
N SER A 17 -10.17 -23.86 1.30
CA SER A 17 -9.81 -23.36 -0.04
C SER A 17 -9.37 -21.89 0.01
N TYR A 18 -10.09 -21.04 0.74
CA TYR A 18 -9.75 -19.63 0.92
C TYR A 18 -8.34 -19.48 1.51
N SER A 19 -8.08 -20.20 2.60
CA SER A 19 -6.81 -20.11 3.30
C SER A 19 -5.60 -20.56 2.48
N PHE A 20 -5.79 -21.47 1.54
CA PHE A 20 -4.75 -21.87 0.58
C PHE A 20 -4.59 -20.83 -0.53
N LYS A 21 -5.70 -20.34 -1.09
CA LYS A 21 -5.70 -19.37 -2.20
C LYS A 21 -5.13 -18.02 -1.81
N LYS A 22 -5.38 -17.54 -0.59
CA LYS A 22 -4.97 -16.19 -0.14
C LYS A 22 -3.45 -15.97 -0.13
N ILE A 23 -2.63 -17.02 -0.13
CA ILE A 23 -1.16 -16.90 -0.30
C ILE A 23 -0.84 -16.29 -1.66
N TRP A 24 -1.57 -16.69 -2.71
CA TRP A 24 -1.41 -16.22 -4.09
C TRP A 24 -2.28 -15.00 -4.42
N ASN A 25 -3.13 -14.59 -3.49
CA ASN A 25 -3.99 -13.43 -3.64
C ASN A 25 -3.68 -12.48 -2.48
N PRO A 26 -2.53 -11.78 -2.53
CA PRO A 26 -2.11 -10.92 -1.43
C PRO A 26 -3.10 -9.77 -1.17
N ASP A 27 -3.89 -9.40 -2.18
CA ASP A 27 -4.97 -8.42 -2.13
C ASP A 27 -6.16 -8.86 -1.25
N TRP A 28 -6.36 -10.16 -1.04
CA TRP A 28 -7.45 -10.68 -0.19
C TRP A 28 -7.17 -10.44 1.29
N PHE A 29 -8.22 -10.52 2.11
CA PHE A 29 -8.12 -10.48 3.57
C PHE A 29 -7.30 -11.67 4.12
N GLN A 30 -6.33 -11.42 5.00
CA GLN A 30 -5.34 -12.39 5.45
C GLN A 30 -5.54 -12.83 6.90
N GLY A 31 -6.34 -12.11 7.69
CA GLY A 31 -6.47 -12.32 9.14
C GLY A 31 -7.04 -13.65 9.62
N ASN A 32 -7.62 -14.48 8.75
CA ASN A 32 -8.39 -15.69 9.13
C ASN A 32 -7.65 -16.82 9.90
N ARG A 33 -6.38 -16.64 10.29
CA ARG A 33 -5.57 -17.64 11.02
C ARG A 33 -4.92 -17.12 12.31
N GLN A 34 -4.69 -15.81 12.45
CA GLN A 34 -4.10 -15.18 13.63
C GLN A 34 -4.56 -13.71 13.69
N MET A 35 -5.51 -13.43 14.59
CA MET A 35 -6.04 -12.07 14.81
C MET A 35 -5.52 -11.45 16.11
N LYS A 36 -4.63 -12.12 16.85
CA LYS A 36 -4.07 -11.56 18.08
C LYS A 36 -3.01 -10.52 17.73
N ASN A 37 -3.18 -9.28 18.20
CA ASN A 37 -2.30 -8.15 17.90
C ASN A 37 -2.14 -7.94 16.39
N TYR A 38 -3.25 -8.03 15.66
CA TYR A 38 -3.28 -8.04 14.21
C TYR A 38 -3.71 -6.70 13.64
N PHE A 39 -3.14 -6.33 12.51
CA PHE A 39 -3.68 -5.27 11.67
C PHE A 39 -3.74 -5.74 10.21
N GLU A 40 -4.67 -5.16 9.47
CA GLU A 40 -4.74 -5.30 8.02
C GLU A 40 -5.44 -4.08 7.43
N GLY A 41 -4.85 -3.51 6.38
CA GLY A 41 -5.40 -2.33 5.72
C GLY A 41 -4.99 -2.24 4.25
N TRP A 42 -5.80 -1.54 3.48
CA TRP A 42 -5.56 -1.30 2.05
C TRP A 42 -5.46 0.20 1.81
N TYR A 43 -4.38 0.65 1.21
CA TYR A 43 -4.17 2.05 0.88
C TYR A 43 -4.67 2.32 -0.55
N PHE A 44 -5.76 3.09 -0.68
CA PHE A 44 -6.30 3.52 -1.97
C PHE A 44 -5.95 4.99 -2.19
N LYS A 45 -5.06 5.26 -3.15
CA LYS A 45 -4.72 6.63 -3.55
C LYS A 45 -5.31 6.96 -4.91
N SER A 46 -5.87 8.16 -5.02
CA SER A 46 -6.42 8.70 -6.26
C SER A 46 -5.95 10.13 -6.47
N VAL A 47 -5.52 10.44 -7.69
CA VAL A 47 -5.07 11.77 -8.11
C VAL A 47 -5.89 12.19 -9.32
N SER A 48 -6.48 13.39 -9.31
CA SER A 48 -7.27 13.92 -10.43
C SER A 48 -6.41 14.11 -11.68
N GLU A 49 -7.03 14.16 -12.86
CA GLU A 49 -6.34 14.31 -14.16
C GLU A 49 -5.36 15.50 -14.17
N ASN A 50 -5.77 16.62 -13.60
CA ASN A 50 -4.98 17.85 -13.51
C ASN A 50 -4.05 17.92 -12.28
N GLY A 51 -3.97 16.85 -11.48
CA GLY A 51 -3.14 16.79 -10.28
C GLY A 51 -3.56 17.71 -9.13
N ARG A 52 -4.70 18.42 -9.24
CA ARG A 52 -5.18 19.37 -8.20
C ARG A 52 -5.77 18.67 -6.98
N HIS A 53 -6.32 17.48 -7.15
CA HIS A 53 -6.86 16.69 -6.05
C HIS A 53 -6.01 15.43 -5.91
N SER A 54 -5.56 15.17 -4.69
CA SER A 54 -4.81 13.97 -4.31
C SER A 54 -5.37 13.51 -2.97
N MET A 55 -5.93 12.32 -2.91
CA MET A 55 -6.52 11.78 -1.70
C MET A 55 -6.17 10.31 -1.54
N ALA A 56 -5.99 9.88 -0.29
CA ALA A 56 -5.93 8.48 0.05
C ALA A 56 -6.99 8.10 1.09
N PHE A 57 -7.58 6.91 0.90
CA PHE A 57 -8.53 6.29 1.82
C PHE A 57 -8.01 4.89 2.19
N ILE A 58 -8.01 4.59 3.47
CA ILE A 58 -7.37 3.41 4.05
C ILE A 58 -8.38 2.65 4.91
N PRO A 59 -9.23 1.79 4.33
CA PRO A 59 -10.01 0.83 5.10
C PRO A 59 -9.10 -0.18 5.78
N GLY A 60 -9.42 -0.56 7.01
CA GLY A 60 -8.67 -1.57 7.73
C GLY A 60 -9.32 -2.04 9.01
N ILE A 61 -8.64 -2.99 9.66
CA ILE A 61 -8.95 -3.47 11.00
C ILE A 61 -7.71 -3.47 11.87
N SER A 62 -7.95 -3.31 13.16
CA SER A 62 -6.98 -3.39 14.24
C SER A 62 -7.57 -4.29 15.31
N VAL A 63 -6.89 -5.39 15.63
CA VAL A 63 -7.35 -6.37 16.61
C VAL A 63 -6.28 -6.59 17.67
N ASN A 64 -6.63 -6.21 18.90
CA ASN A 64 -5.76 -6.26 20.07
C ASN A 64 -6.62 -6.44 21.34
N GLY A 65 -5.98 -6.58 22.49
CA GLY A 65 -6.69 -6.88 23.75
C GLY A 65 -7.52 -5.73 24.34
N THR A 66 -7.32 -4.49 23.89
CA THR A 66 -7.84 -3.29 24.58
C THR A 66 -8.71 -2.39 23.72
N ASP A 67 -8.40 -2.27 22.43
CA ASP A 67 -9.02 -1.35 21.49
C ASP A 67 -9.16 -1.99 20.10
N SER A 68 -9.87 -3.12 20.03
CA SER A 68 -10.18 -3.77 18.76
C SER A 68 -11.28 -3.01 18.01
N HIS A 69 -11.03 -2.64 16.76
CA HIS A 69 -11.98 -1.90 15.94
C HIS A 69 -11.68 -2.04 14.44
N SER A 70 -12.67 -1.67 13.63
CA SER A 70 -12.47 -1.42 12.20
C SER A 70 -12.47 0.08 11.94
N PHE A 71 -11.85 0.50 10.83
CA PHE A 71 -11.68 1.91 10.53
C PHE A 71 -11.59 2.20 9.04
N VAL A 72 -11.84 3.46 8.71
CA VAL A 72 -11.36 4.07 7.47
C VAL A 72 -10.57 5.32 7.84
N GLN A 73 -9.30 5.37 7.46
CA GLN A 73 -8.47 6.56 7.60
C GLN A 73 -8.45 7.30 6.27
N ALA A 74 -8.48 8.63 6.28
CA ALA A 74 -8.42 9.45 5.07
C ALA A 74 -7.35 10.53 5.22
N ILE A 75 -6.77 10.93 4.09
CA ILE A 75 -5.80 12.02 4.02
C ILE A 75 -5.98 12.81 2.73
N ASN A 76 -5.99 14.14 2.87
CA ASN A 76 -5.96 15.08 1.77
C ASN A 76 -4.50 15.41 1.47
N GLY A 77 -4.02 14.95 0.32
CA GLY A 77 -2.64 15.09 -0.09
C GLY A 77 -2.18 16.52 -0.37
N LYS A 78 -3.11 17.47 -0.51
CA LYS A 78 -2.79 18.89 -0.75
C LYS A 78 -2.71 19.72 0.51
N THR A 79 -3.43 19.33 1.56
CA THR A 79 -3.52 20.08 2.82
C THR A 79 -2.83 19.37 3.97
N GLY A 80 -2.51 18.08 3.82
CA GLY A 80 -2.03 17.22 4.91
C GLY A 80 -3.11 16.90 5.94
N GLN A 81 -4.35 17.36 5.76
CA GLN A 81 -5.42 17.08 6.71
C GLN A 81 -5.76 15.59 6.71
N THR A 82 -5.99 15.03 7.90
CA THR A 82 -6.30 13.60 8.09
C THR A 82 -7.55 13.39 8.92
N TRP A 83 -8.22 12.27 8.66
CA TRP A 83 -9.43 11.84 9.36
C TRP A 83 -9.35 10.37 9.73
N TYR A 84 -10.01 10.00 10.82
CA TYR A 84 -10.05 8.63 11.30
C TYR A 84 -11.48 8.26 11.71
N PHE A 85 -12.17 7.50 10.85
CA PHE A 85 -13.54 7.06 11.06
C PHE A 85 -13.54 5.68 11.70
N ARG A 86 -14.05 5.58 12.93
CA ARG A 86 -14.03 4.35 13.73
C ARG A 86 -15.37 3.63 13.65
N TYR A 87 -15.32 2.32 13.54
CA TYR A 87 -16.47 1.43 13.57
C TYR A 87 -16.19 0.23 14.49
N PRO A 88 -17.22 -0.41 15.05
CA PRO A 88 -17.07 -1.68 15.76
C PRO A 88 -16.37 -2.73 14.88
N LEU A 89 -15.66 -3.67 15.49
CA LEU A 89 -14.93 -4.70 14.73
C LEU A 89 -15.87 -5.54 13.85
N GLU A 90 -17.09 -5.79 14.33
CA GLU A 90 -18.15 -6.58 13.67
C GLU A 90 -18.71 -5.89 12.41
N ALA A 91 -18.46 -4.58 12.27
CA ALA A 91 -18.81 -3.81 11.08
C ALA A 91 -17.85 -4.11 9.90
N PHE A 92 -16.72 -4.78 10.14
CA PHE A 92 -15.84 -5.25 9.10
C PHE A 92 -16.33 -6.54 8.47
N LYS A 93 -16.43 -6.56 7.15
CA LYS A 93 -16.81 -7.75 6.37
C LYS A 93 -15.85 -7.92 5.19
N TYR A 94 -15.60 -9.15 4.79
CA TYR A 94 -14.79 -9.48 3.61
C TYR A 94 -15.45 -10.58 2.78
N ASP A 95 -15.14 -10.60 1.49
CA ASP A 95 -15.58 -11.65 0.56
C ASP A 95 -14.57 -12.81 0.52
N ALA A 96 -15.06 -14.04 0.64
CA ALA A 96 -14.24 -15.24 0.46
C ALA A 96 -13.96 -15.56 -1.02
N GLY A 97 -14.63 -14.90 -1.95
CA GLY A 97 -14.47 -15.06 -3.40
C GLY A 97 -13.40 -14.16 -4.05
N GLY A 98 -12.91 -13.14 -3.35
CA GLY A 98 -12.05 -12.12 -3.95
C GLY A 98 -11.69 -10.97 -3.04
N PHE A 99 -10.94 -10.00 -3.56
CA PHE A 99 -10.73 -8.73 -2.86
C PHE A 99 -11.98 -7.84 -2.93
N SER A 100 -12.78 -7.92 -1.87
CA SER A 100 -13.83 -6.99 -1.51
C SER A 100 -13.95 -6.92 0.01
N VAL A 101 -13.98 -5.72 0.57
CA VAL A 101 -14.17 -5.49 2.01
C VAL A 101 -15.19 -4.38 2.26
N ALA A 102 -15.85 -4.44 3.40
CA ALA A 102 -16.73 -3.38 3.89
C ALA A 102 -16.34 -2.99 5.32
N VAL A 103 -16.45 -1.69 5.61
CA VAL A 103 -16.26 -1.11 6.96
C VAL A 103 -17.50 -0.26 7.24
N GLY A 104 -18.44 -0.79 8.02
CA GLY A 104 -19.74 -0.14 8.20
C GLY A 104 -20.48 0.00 6.85
N PRO A 105 -20.93 1.21 6.45
CA PRO A 105 -21.61 1.43 5.16
C PRO A 105 -20.66 1.54 3.96
N ASN A 106 -19.35 1.55 4.19
CA ASN A 106 -18.34 1.80 3.15
C ASN A 106 -17.89 0.49 2.50
N PHE A 107 -17.70 0.51 1.17
CA PHE A 107 -17.30 -0.66 0.40
C PHE A 107 -16.03 -0.39 -0.42
N PHE A 108 -15.11 -1.36 -0.46
CA PHE A 108 -13.84 -1.26 -1.18
C PHE A 108 -13.53 -2.55 -1.93
N SER A 109 -12.98 -2.41 -3.14
CA SER A 109 -12.56 -3.53 -3.98
C SER A 109 -11.49 -3.09 -4.98
N LYS A 110 -10.90 -4.05 -5.70
CA LYS A 110 -10.01 -3.74 -6.84
C LYS A 110 -10.67 -2.97 -7.99
N LYS A 111 -12.01 -2.88 -8.02
CA LYS A 111 -12.78 -2.20 -9.08
C LYS A 111 -13.23 -0.79 -8.68
N GLY A 112 -12.98 -0.37 -7.45
CA GLY A 112 -13.51 0.88 -6.94
C GLY A 112 -13.93 0.79 -5.49
N PHE A 113 -14.39 1.92 -4.96
CA PHE A 113 -14.94 2.05 -3.63
C PHE A 113 -16.14 3.00 -3.60
N GLU A 114 -16.94 2.85 -2.55
CA GLU A 114 -18.11 3.69 -2.24
C GLU A 114 -18.03 4.09 -0.77
N LEU A 115 -18.13 5.41 -0.51
CA LEU A 115 -17.96 6.01 0.81
C LEU A 115 -19.27 6.63 1.28
N ASP A 116 -19.56 6.40 2.56
CA ASP A 116 -20.54 7.10 3.38
C ASP A 116 -19.90 7.27 4.78
N LEU A 117 -18.82 8.06 4.80
CA LEU A 117 -18.04 8.35 6.00
C LEU A 117 -18.58 9.63 6.64
N GLN A 118 -18.85 9.59 7.95
CA GLN A 118 -19.23 10.77 8.69
C GLN A 118 -18.87 10.61 10.17
N ASN A 119 -18.32 11.66 10.76
CA ASN A 119 -18.14 11.84 12.20
C ASN A 119 -18.07 13.34 12.53
N GLU A 120 -17.67 13.68 13.75
CA GLU A 120 -17.51 15.06 14.21
C GLU A 120 -16.40 15.83 13.48
N THR A 121 -15.43 15.14 12.86
CA THR A 121 -14.26 15.76 12.21
C THR A 121 -14.43 15.97 10.71
N GLY A 122 -15.44 15.38 10.09
CA GLY A 122 -15.75 15.58 8.68
C GLY A 122 -16.66 14.49 8.10
N PHE A 123 -16.89 14.57 6.79
CA PHE A 123 -17.60 13.55 6.04
C PHE A 123 -16.97 13.35 4.65
N PHE A 124 -17.15 12.16 4.10
CA PHE A 124 -16.85 11.86 2.71
C PHE A 124 -17.94 10.97 2.12
N LYS A 125 -18.55 11.42 1.02
CA LYS A 125 -19.62 10.68 0.35
C LYS A 125 -19.37 10.61 -1.14
N GLY A 126 -19.54 9.43 -1.72
CA GLY A 126 -19.43 9.26 -3.18
C GLY A 126 -18.78 7.95 -3.57
N LYS A 127 -18.41 7.85 -4.85
CA LYS A 127 -17.98 6.60 -5.45
C LYS A 127 -16.90 6.83 -6.48
N LEU A 128 -15.83 6.05 -6.39
CA LEU A 128 -14.83 5.92 -7.44
C LEU A 128 -14.89 4.53 -8.06
N SER A 129 -14.86 4.47 -9.38
CA SER A 129 -14.74 3.24 -10.16
C SER A 129 -13.39 3.22 -10.87
N PHE A 130 -12.75 2.06 -10.91
CA PHE A 130 -11.42 1.87 -11.46
C PHE A 130 -11.48 1.11 -12.78
N GLY A 131 -10.67 1.56 -13.74
CA GLY A 131 -10.47 0.87 -15.01
C GLY A 131 -9.67 -0.43 -14.85
N GLU A 132 -9.15 -0.93 -15.96
CA GLU A 132 -8.24 -2.07 -15.93
C GLU A 132 -6.98 -1.74 -15.11
N THR A 133 -6.58 -2.67 -14.23
CA THR A 133 -5.45 -2.47 -13.33
C THR A 133 -4.19 -3.12 -13.88
N ALA A 134 -3.09 -2.37 -13.93
CA ALA A 134 -1.77 -2.96 -14.08
C ALA A 134 -1.43 -3.71 -12.78
N ARG A 135 -1.17 -5.02 -12.87
CA ARG A 135 -0.95 -5.88 -11.69
C ARG A 135 0.49 -6.30 -11.55
N PHE A 136 0.94 -6.43 -10.31
CA PHE A 136 2.19 -7.11 -10.03
C PHE A 136 2.01 -8.62 -10.27
N PRO A 137 2.93 -9.29 -10.99
CA PRO A 137 2.78 -10.71 -11.32
C PRO A 137 2.84 -11.59 -10.07
N VAL A 138 1.97 -12.59 -10.05
CA VAL A 138 1.93 -13.64 -9.02
C VAL A 138 2.29 -14.97 -9.68
N SER A 139 3.18 -15.74 -9.04
CA SER A 139 3.56 -17.09 -9.47
C SER A 139 3.90 -17.95 -8.27
N LEU A 140 4.00 -19.27 -8.45
CA LEU A 140 4.32 -20.22 -7.37
C LEU A 140 5.60 -19.85 -6.58
N ARG A 141 6.60 -19.27 -7.24
CA ARG A 141 7.86 -18.88 -6.56
C ARG A 141 7.85 -17.45 -6.05
N ARG A 142 6.87 -16.64 -6.50
CA ARG A 142 6.77 -15.21 -6.23
C ARG A 142 5.30 -14.82 -6.06
N PRO A 143 4.71 -15.10 -4.89
CA PRO A 143 3.33 -14.72 -4.56
C PRO A 143 3.22 -13.20 -4.34
N GLY A 144 3.27 -12.44 -5.44
CA GLY A 144 3.25 -10.98 -5.43
C GLY A 144 4.61 -10.36 -5.12
N ILE A 145 4.57 -9.10 -4.69
CA ILE A 145 5.74 -8.22 -4.62
C ILE A 145 6.79 -8.64 -3.59
N MET A 146 6.40 -9.31 -2.50
CA MET A 146 7.34 -9.83 -1.50
C MET A 146 8.17 -11.03 -1.99
N GLY A 147 7.83 -11.63 -3.14
CA GLY A 147 8.53 -12.83 -3.61
C GLY A 147 8.45 -13.96 -2.58
N TRP A 148 9.56 -14.69 -2.38
CA TRP A 148 9.60 -15.81 -1.44
C TRP A 148 9.48 -15.40 0.04
N TYR A 149 9.72 -14.13 0.40
CA TYR A 149 9.52 -13.63 1.76
C TYR A 149 8.08 -13.79 2.24
N ARG A 150 7.12 -13.83 1.31
CA ARG A 150 5.70 -14.10 1.63
C ARG A 150 5.49 -15.42 2.39
N TYR A 151 6.38 -16.41 2.21
CA TYR A 151 6.31 -17.70 2.92
C TYR A 151 6.97 -17.70 4.29
N VAL A 152 7.78 -16.68 4.59
CA VAL A 152 8.44 -16.57 5.89
C VAL A 152 7.37 -16.29 6.92
N PRO A 153 7.18 -17.14 7.94
CA PRO A 153 6.20 -16.91 8.99
C PRO A 153 6.68 -15.81 9.96
N PHE A 154 5.74 -15.20 10.68
CA PHE A 154 6.01 -14.25 11.77
C PHE A 154 6.78 -12.98 11.37
N MET A 155 6.68 -12.55 10.11
CA MET A 155 7.11 -11.21 9.75
C MET A 155 6.18 -10.20 10.41
N GLU A 156 6.73 -9.11 10.94
CA GLU A 156 5.94 -8.06 11.60
C GLU A 156 4.94 -7.42 10.64
N CYS A 157 5.36 -7.20 9.39
CA CYS A 157 4.53 -6.65 8.33
C CYS A 157 4.76 -7.45 7.04
N TYR A 158 3.67 -7.78 6.37
CA TYR A 158 3.63 -8.26 5.01
C TYR A 158 2.98 -7.22 4.12
N HIS A 159 3.43 -7.18 2.86
CA HIS A 159 3.06 -6.16 1.90
C HIS A 159 2.50 -6.78 0.61
N GLY A 160 1.54 -6.11 -0.02
CA GLY A 160 0.93 -6.50 -1.27
C GLY A 160 0.57 -5.30 -2.13
N VAL A 161 0.82 -5.38 -3.43
CA VAL A 161 0.39 -4.35 -4.40
C VAL A 161 -0.77 -4.89 -5.21
N VAL A 162 -1.93 -4.24 -5.06
CA VAL A 162 -3.19 -4.64 -5.71
C VAL A 162 -3.28 -4.03 -7.12
N SER A 163 -2.86 -2.77 -7.25
CA SER A 163 -2.81 -2.06 -8.53
C SER A 163 -1.59 -1.15 -8.60
N LEU A 164 -0.74 -1.40 -9.58
CA LEU A 164 0.39 -0.53 -9.93
C LEU A 164 -0.11 0.80 -10.48
N ASP A 165 -1.17 0.76 -11.28
CA ASP A 165 -1.73 1.95 -11.95
C ASP A 165 -3.09 1.60 -12.57
N HIS A 166 -4.05 2.52 -12.50
CA HIS A 166 -5.36 2.42 -13.15
C HIS A 166 -5.98 3.80 -13.39
N ALA A 167 -6.90 3.87 -14.36
CA ALA A 167 -7.73 5.04 -14.57
C ALA A 167 -8.86 5.11 -13.53
N VAL A 168 -9.21 6.33 -13.12
CA VAL A 168 -10.26 6.59 -12.11
C VAL A 168 -11.44 7.32 -12.75
N LYS A 169 -12.66 6.97 -12.32
CA LYS A 169 -13.89 7.65 -12.68
C LYS A 169 -14.75 7.90 -11.44
N GLY A 170 -15.32 9.09 -11.33
CA GLY A 170 -16.23 9.46 -10.25
C GLY A 170 -15.71 10.62 -9.41
N SER A 171 -16.37 10.84 -8.29
CA SER A 171 -16.13 11.98 -7.41
C SER A 171 -16.47 11.65 -5.96
N ILE A 172 -15.85 12.40 -5.05
CA ILE A 172 -16.10 12.36 -3.61
C ILE A 172 -16.46 13.76 -3.14
N GLU A 173 -17.55 13.89 -2.41
CA GLU A 173 -17.99 15.11 -1.75
C GLU A 173 -17.47 15.12 -0.30
N SER A 174 -17.02 16.28 0.17
CA SER A 174 -16.65 16.53 1.56
C SER A 174 -17.01 17.96 1.99
N THR A 175 -16.66 18.32 3.22
CA THR A 175 -16.74 19.70 3.74
C THR A 175 -15.93 20.72 2.93
N GLU A 176 -14.91 20.28 2.19
CA GLU A 176 -14.08 21.12 1.31
C GLU A 176 -14.69 21.29 -0.10
N GLY A 177 -15.77 20.57 -0.40
CA GLY A 177 -16.45 20.60 -1.69
C GLY A 177 -16.36 19.27 -2.45
N LEU A 178 -16.53 19.33 -3.77
CA LEU A 178 -16.56 18.17 -4.65
C LEU A 178 -15.18 17.92 -5.27
N PHE A 179 -14.58 16.78 -4.94
CA PHE A 179 -13.35 16.29 -5.56
C PHE A 179 -13.68 15.39 -6.75
N ASN A 180 -13.40 15.86 -7.97
CA ASN A 180 -13.57 15.07 -9.18
C ASN A 180 -12.27 14.35 -9.57
N PHE A 181 -12.32 13.03 -9.63
CA PHE A 181 -11.19 12.16 -9.99
C PHE A 181 -11.33 11.53 -11.37
N SER A 182 -12.32 11.95 -12.16
CA SER A 182 -12.51 11.44 -13.52
C SER A 182 -11.28 11.70 -14.38
N ASN A 183 -10.88 10.70 -15.17
CA ASN A 183 -9.63 10.66 -15.94
C ASN A 183 -8.34 10.73 -15.09
N GLY A 184 -8.48 10.70 -13.77
CA GLY A 184 -7.37 10.62 -12.84
C GLY A 184 -6.68 9.26 -12.85
N ARG A 185 -5.61 9.16 -12.05
CA ARG A 185 -4.85 7.93 -11.84
C ARG A 185 -4.98 7.47 -10.40
N GLY A 186 -5.01 6.16 -10.20
CA GLY A 186 -5.05 5.57 -8.87
C GLY A 186 -4.04 4.45 -8.68
N TYR A 187 -3.75 4.19 -7.41
CA TYR A 187 -2.80 3.19 -6.93
C TYR A 187 -3.40 2.48 -5.72
N ILE A 188 -3.16 1.17 -5.58
CA ILE A 188 -3.67 0.40 -4.44
C ILE A 188 -2.59 -0.55 -3.94
N GLU A 189 -2.28 -0.44 -2.66
CA GLU A 189 -1.46 -1.40 -1.93
C GLU A 189 -2.11 -1.79 -0.60
N LYS A 190 -1.45 -2.68 0.12
CA LYS A 190 -2.01 -3.34 1.28
C LYS A 190 -0.91 -3.85 2.18
N ASP A 191 -1.13 -3.65 3.48
CA ASP A 191 -0.27 -4.18 4.53
C ASP A 191 -1.07 -4.99 5.54
N TRP A 192 -0.43 -6.02 6.10
CA TRP A 192 -1.00 -6.79 7.20
C TRP A 192 0.08 -7.44 8.05
N GLY A 193 -0.24 -7.72 9.31
CA GLY A 193 0.69 -8.37 10.22
C GLY A 193 0.43 -7.94 11.66
N THR A 194 1.51 -7.81 12.42
CA THR A 194 1.49 -7.41 13.83
C THR A 194 1.87 -5.94 14.02
N SER A 195 2.90 -5.47 13.32
CA SER A 195 3.43 -4.10 13.46
C SER A 195 4.02 -3.62 12.14
N MET A 196 4.04 -2.30 11.91
CA MET A 196 4.97 -1.76 10.91
C MET A 196 6.43 -1.87 11.40
N PRO A 197 7.41 -1.91 10.49
CA PRO A 197 8.84 -1.91 10.84
C PRO A 197 9.26 -0.77 11.76
N GLU A 198 10.39 -0.91 12.47
CA GLU A 198 10.89 0.16 13.34
C GLU A 198 11.30 1.43 12.55
N ALA A 199 11.91 1.23 11.38
CA ALA A 199 12.29 2.28 10.45
C ALA A 199 12.02 1.84 9.00
N TRP A 200 11.50 2.77 8.20
CA TRP A 200 11.30 2.56 6.77
C TRP A 200 11.33 3.86 5.96
N ILE A 201 11.58 3.67 4.67
CA ILE A 201 11.36 4.64 3.61
C ILE A 201 10.32 4.02 2.69
N TRP A 202 9.21 4.70 2.46
CA TRP A 202 8.24 4.33 1.44
C TRP A 202 8.04 5.49 0.48
N MET A 203 7.92 5.19 -0.80
CA MET A 203 7.64 6.18 -1.81
C MET A 203 6.86 5.58 -2.98
N GLN A 204 5.92 6.34 -3.52
CA GLN A 204 5.05 5.90 -4.61
C GLN A 204 4.60 7.06 -5.48
N THR A 205 4.63 6.88 -6.81
CA THR A 205 3.91 7.76 -7.73
C THR A 205 3.59 7.03 -9.03
N ASN A 206 2.43 7.32 -9.60
CA ASN A 206 2.01 6.93 -10.94
C ASN A 206 1.49 8.13 -11.74
N HIS A 207 1.95 9.34 -11.35
CA HIS A 207 1.57 10.59 -11.97
C HIS A 207 2.79 11.23 -12.67
N PHE A 208 3.23 10.55 -13.73
CA PHE A 208 4.26 11.03 -14.64
C PHE A 208 3.61 11.68 -15.87
N SER A 209 4.41 12.42 -16.65
CA SER A 209 3.98 12.97 -17.94
C SER A 209 3.46 11.90 -18.92
N GLN A 210 3.95 10.66 -18.81
CA GLN A 210 3.50 9.53 -19.60
C GLN A 210 2.63 8.59 -18.76
N ALA A 211 1.34 8.51 -19.10
CA ALA A 211 0.39 7.57 -18.52
C ALA A 211 0.88 6.11 -18.65
N GLY A 212 0.56 5.27 -17.67
CA GLY A 212 1.09 3.91 -17.60
C GLY A 212 2.53 3.82 -17.05
N THR A 213 3.09 4.94 -16.58
CA THR A 213 4.34 4.95 -15.82
C THR A 213 4.02 4.97 -14.33
N SER A 214 4.59 4.04 -13.58
CA SER A 214 4.40 3.95 -12.14
C SER A 214 5.68 3.51 -11.44
N PHE A 215 5.84 3.98 -10.22
CA PHE A 215 6.96 3.67 -9.37
C PHE A 215 6.50 3.47 -7.94
N MET A 216 7.09 2.49 -7.27
CA MET A 216 7.00 2.34 -5.83
C MET A 216 8.28 1.71 -5.30
N LEU A 217 8.70 2.15 -4.12
CA LEU A 217 9.81 1.57 -3.36
C LEU A 217 9.49 1.58 -1.88
N SER A 218 9.75 0.46 -1.21
CA SER A 218 9.78 0.33 0.24
C SER A 218 11.14 -0.24 0.66
N ILE A 219 11.84 0.45 1.57
CA ILE A 219 13.06 -0.01 2.24
C ILE A 219 12.76 -0.02 3.73
N ALA A 220 12.97 -1.14 4.41
CA ALA A 220 12.65 -1.27 5.83
C ALA A 220 13.67 -2.12 6.59
N LYS A 221 13.78 -1.85 7.88
CA LYS A 221 14.53 -2.69 8.81
C LYS A 221 13.64 -3.85 9.26
N ILE A 222 14.01 -5.07 8.87
CA ILE A 222 13.20 -6.27 9.07
C ILE A 222 13.83 -7.14 10.16
N PRO A 223 13.11 -7.48 11.24
CA PRO A 223 13.59 -8.45 12.22
C PRO A 223 13.80 -9.83 11.60
N TRP A 224 14.89 -10.48 11.99
CA TRP A 224 15.24 -11.80 11.48
C TRP A 224 15.95 -12.61 12.54
N ILE A 225 15.25 -13.60 13.11
CA ILE A 225 15.70 -14.59 14.12
C ILE A 225 17.07 -14.25 14.76
N GLY A 226 17.05 -13.49 15.85
CA GLY A 226 18.24 -13.09 16.62
C GLY A 226 19.02 -11.90 16.06
N SER A 227 18.57 -11.29 14.96
CA SER A 227 19.17 -10.15 14.28
C SER A 227 18.10 -9.33 13.53
N SER A 228 18.52 -8.45 12.64
CA SER A 228 17.69 -7.70 11.71
C SER A 228 18.48 -7.33 10.45
N PHE A 229 17.82 -7.24 9.30
CA PHE A 229 18.45 -6.84 8.04
C PHE A 229 17.65 -5.72 7.36
N THR A 230 18.31 -4.93 6.51
CA THR A 230 17.64 -3.96 5.66
C THR A 230 17.09 -4.68 4.42
N GLY A 231 15.78 -4.86 4.37
CA GLY A 231 15.06 -5.41 3.24
C GLY A 231 14.47 -4.30 2.38
N PHE A 232 14.30 -4.57 1.09
CA PHE A 232 13.56 -3.68 0.21
C PHE A 232 12.81 -4.42 -0.88
N LEU A 233 11.75 -3.79 -1.35
CA LEU A 233 10.95 -4.20 -2.49
C LEU A 233 10.43 -2.98 -3.22
N GLY A 234 10.21 -3.11 -4.52
CA GLY A 234 9.76 -2.01 -5.33
C GLY A 234 9.71 -2.39 -6.81
N PHE A 235 9.19 -1.48 -7.60
CA PHE A 235 9.13 -1.63 -9.04
C PHE A 235 9.17 -0.28 -9.74
N PHE A 236 9.61 -0.33 -10.99
CA PHE A 236 9.33 0.70 -11.97
C PHE A 236 8.52 0.07 -13.11
N LEU A 237 7.42 0.67 -13.50
CA LEU A 237 6.57 0.28 -14.61
C LEU A 237 6.63 1.39 -15.64
N HIS A 238 6.94 1.05 -16.90
CA HIS A 238 6.94 2.02 -17.99
C HIS A 238 6.65 1.31 -19.31
N GLN A 239 5.74 1.86 -20.12
CA GLN A 239 5.36 1.30 -21.42
C GLN A 239 5.00 -0.20 -21.37
N GLY A 240 4.28 -0.61 -20.33
CA GLY A 240 3.90 -2.02 -20.11
C GLY A 240 5.03 -2.94 -19.65
N GLN A 241 6.26 -2.43 -19.52
CA GLN A 241 7.40 -3.19 -19.00
C GLN A 241 7.56 -2.95 -17.50
N LEU A 242 7.53 -4.04 -16.73
CA LEU A 242 7.75 -4.03 -15.28
C LEU A 242 9.21 -4.38 -14.95
N PHE A 243 9.86 -3.51 -14.18
CA PHE A 243 11.21 -3.64 -13.66
C PHE A 243 11.15 -3.83 -12.14
N PRO A 244 11.13 -5.08 -11.64
CA PRO A 244 11.11 -5.34 -10.20
C PRO A 244 12.49 -5.15 -9.59
N PHE A 245 12.54 -4.51 -8.41
CA PHE A 245 13.74 -4.33 -7.60
C PHE A 245 13.43 -4.78 -6.17
N ALA A 246 14.03 -5.88 -5.73
CA ALA A 246 13.86 -6.34 -4.36
C ALA A 246 15.09 -7.10 -3.86
N THR A 247 15.22 -7.24 -2.54
CA THR A 247 16.28 -8.02 -1.91
C THR A 247 16.33 -9.45 -2.48
N TYR A 248 15.17 -10.09 -2.67
CA TYR A 248 15.09 -11.45 -3.21
C TYR A 248 15.42 -11.57 -4.70
N THR A 249 15.51 -10.46 -5.46
CA THR A 249 15.94 -10.48 -6.86
C THR A 249 17.46 -10.36 -7.02
N GLY A 250 18.20 -10.25 -5.90
CA GLY A 250 19.64 -9.95 -5.89
C GLY A 250 19.96 -8.49 -6.26
N ALA A 251 18.96 -7.61 -6.25
CA ALA A 251 19.19 -6.18 -6.32
C ALA A 251 19.72 -5.69 -4.97
N LYS A 252 20.48 -4.60 -4.97
CA LYS A 252 21.07 -3.99 -3.78
C LYS A 252 20.81 -2.49 -3.79
N VAL A 253 20.43 -1.94 -2.64
CA VAL A 253 20.55 -0.51 -2.39
C VAL A 253 22.05 -0.20 -2.33
N ALA A 254 22.51 0.67 -3.21
CA ALA A 254 23.91 1.05 -3.33
C ALA A 254 24.21 2.36 -2.61
N THR A 255 23.22 3.25 -2.50
CA THR A 255 23.35 4.58 -1.89
C THR A 255 22.01 4.99 -1.32
N ILE A 256 22.02 5.53 -0.10
CA ILE A 256 20.95 6.34 0.47
C ILE A 256 21.63 7.59 1.01
N GLU A 257 21.29 8.74 0.45
CA GLU A 257 21.81 10.05 0.86
C GLU A 257 20.63 10.95 1.16
N HIS A 258 20.67 11.61 2.30
CA HIS A 258 19.56 12.44 2.77
C HIS A 258 20.10 13.82 3.15
N THR A 259 19.51 14.86 2.57
CA THR A 259 19.71 16.26 2.97
C THR A 259 18.46 16.75 3.71
N ALA A 260 18.40 18.02 4.13
CA ALA A 260 17.21 18.55 4.80
C ALA A 260 15.92 18.31 3.97
N ASP A 261 16.01 18.56 2.65
CA ASP A 261 14.85 18.64 1.76
C ASP A 261 14.75 17.50 0.74
N GLU A 262 15.88 16.85 0.45
CA GLU A 262 15.96 15.82 -0.59
C GLU A 262 16.43 14.46 -0.06
N LEU A 263 15.94 13.40 -0.69
CA LEU A 263 16.38 12.03 -0.50
C LEU A 263 16.84 11.45 -1.83
N PHE A 264 18.10 11.07 -1.92
CA PHE A 264 18.65 10.35 -3.06
C PHE A 264 18.83 8.86 -2.74
N ILE A 265 18.34 7.99 -3.62
CA ILE A 265 18.52 6.55 -3.51
C ILE A 265 19.01 6.00 -4.85
N LYS A 266 19.97 5.08 -4.77
CA LYS A 266 20.45 4.31 -5.92
C LYS A 266 20.29 2.81 -5.67
N ILE A 267 19.61 2.12 -6.57
CA ILE A 267 19.46 0.66 -6.55
C ILE A 267 20.17 0.07 -7.76
N LYS A 268 20.99 -0.96 -7.54
CA LYS A 268 21.67 -1.71 -8.59
C LYS A 268 21.16 -3.14 -8.64
N SER A 269 20.95 -3.65 -9.84
CA SER A 269 20.68 -5.06 -10.12
C SER A 269 21.66 -5.57 -11.19
N ARG A 270 21.60 -6.86 -11.51
CA ARG A 270 22.45 -7.45 -12.58
C ARG A 270 22.22 -6.79 -13.95
N LYS A 271 21.02 -6.30 -14.24
CA LYS A 271 20.62 -5.80 -15.56
C LYS A 271 20.42 -4.28 -15.62
N PHE A 272 20.04 -3.67 -14.50
CA PHE A 272 19.59 -2.28 -14.44
C PHE A 272 20.12 -1.56 -13.20
N SER A 273 20.26 -0.24 -13.31
CA SER A 273 20.41 0.68 -12.18
C SER A 273 19.23 1.64 -12.16
N LEU A 274 18.70 1.93 -10.99
CA LEU A 274 17.62 2.89 -10.77
C LEU A 274 18.14 3.97 -9.82
N GLU A 275 18.07 5.22 -10.24
CA GLU A 275 18.37 6.38 -9.41
C GLU A 275 17.09 7.15 -9.19
N MET A 276 16.90 7.64 -7.97
CA MET A 276 15.75 8.45 -7.61
C MET A 276 16.14 9.57 -6.67
N THR A 277 15.60 10.75 -6.93
CA THR A 277 15.68 11.92 -6.04
C THR A 277 14.26 12.30 -5.66
N ALA A 278 13.95 12.25 -4.36
CA ALA A 278 12.64 12.62 -3.84
C ALA A 278 12.73 13.94 -3.06
N GLU A 279 11.87 14.88 -3.43
CA GLU A 279 11.67 16.16 -2.76
C GLU A 279 10.39 16.07 -1.93
N LYS A 280 10.49 16.42 -0.64
CA LYS A 280 9.36 16.32 0.30
C LYS A 280 8.28 17.36 -0.05
N GLY A 281 7.02 16.98 0.15
CA GLY A 281 5.88 17.88 0.06
C GLY A 281 5.29 18.21 1.44
N GLU A 282 4.03 18.63 1.47
CA GLU A 282 3.26 18.83 2.70
C GLU A 282 3.13 17.52 3.49
N LYS A 283 3.08 17.61 4.83
CA LYS A 283 3.05 16.42 5.71
C LYS A 283 1.69 16.25 6.37
N GLY A 284 1.04 15.12 6.10
CA GLY A 284 -0.14 14.68 6.86
C GLY A 284 0.21 13.68 7.96
N ARG A 285 -0.54 13.75 9.07
CA ARG A 285 -0.35 12.88 10.23
C ARG A 285 -1.27 11.68 10.15
N LEU A 286 -0.71 10.49 9.94
CA LEU A 286 -1.46 9.23 9.89
C LEU A 286 -1.16 8.36 11.10
N LYS A 287 -2.13 7.51 11.46
CA LYS A 287 -1.94 6.43 12.44
C LYS A 287 -1.39 5.19 11.76
N ALA A 288 -0.43 4.55 12.39
CA ALA A 288 0.23 3.32 11.97
C ALA A 288 0.23 2.28 13.11
N PRO A 289 0.20 0.97 12.78
CA PRO A 289 0.07 -0.10 13.76
C PRO A 289 1.39 -0.39 14.50
N VAL A 290 1.28 -0.58 15.81
CA VAL A 290 2.31 -1.15 16.70
C VAL A 290 1.64 -2.22 17.56
N SER A 291 2.05 -3.47 17.39
CA SER A 291 1.43 -4.63 18.08
C SER A 291 -0.09 -4.69 17.91
N GLY A 292 -0.57 -4.38 16.70
CA GLY A 292 -1.98 -4.33 16.35
C GLY A 292 -2.68 -3.03 16.74
N ASN A 293 -2.08 -2.15 17.57
CA ASN A 293 -2.68 -0.87 17.98
C ASN A 293 -2.35 0.26 17.02
N MET A 294 -3.33 1.10 16.67
CA MET A 294 -3.14 2.24 15.77
C MET A 294 -2.67 3.52 16.51
N ASP A 295 -1.59 3.41 17.28
CA ASP A 295 -1.12 4.47 18.20
C ASP A 295 0.07 5.27 17.65
N ARG A 296 0.88 4.69 16.76
CA ARG A 296 2.06 5.37 16.22
C ARG A 296 1.62 6.41 15.20
N VAL A 297 2.06 7.65 15.38
CA VAL A 297 1.83 8.71 14.39
C VAL A 297 3.01 8.74 13.42
N ILE A 298 2.72 8.67 12.13
CA ILE A 298 3.68 8.82 11.04
C ILE A 298 3.34 10.08 10.22
N HIS A 299 4.33 10.56 9.47
CA HIS A 299 4.15 11.68 8.55
C HIS A 299 4.32 11.18 7.12
N GLU A 300 3.29 11.36 6.31
CA GLU A 300 3.27 11.05 4.88
C GLU A 300 3.07 12.34 4.09
N SER A 301 3.84 12.53 3.01
CA SER A 301 3.52 13.49 1.95
C SER A 301 2.85 12.78 0.79
N ILE A 302 1.78 13.34 0.21
CA ILE A 302 1.08 12.79 -0.97
C ILE A 302 1.12 13.78 -2.16
N ASP A 303 1.90 14.84 -2.02
CA ASP A 303 2.20 15.88 -2.99
C ASP A 303 3.70 15.99 -3.30
N ALA A 304 4.52 15.07 -2.79
CA ALA A 304 5.96 15.03 -3.04
C ALA A 304 6.28 14.86 -4.54
N THR A 305 7.54 15.11 -4.90
CA THR A 305 8.04 14.90 -6.26
C THR A 305 9.17 13.88 -6.26
N ILE A 306 9.13 12.92 -7.19
CA ILE A 306 10.15 11.89 -7.34
C ILE A 306 10.69 11.92 -8.77
N GLN A 307 11.94 12.32 -8.91
CA GLN A 307 12.68 12.23 -10.16
C GLN A 307 13.29 10.84 -10.29
N ILE A 308 13.14 10.20 -11.44
CA ILE A 308 13.63 8.83 -11.71
C ILE A 308 14.52 8.82 -12.93
N LYS A 309 15.65 8.10 -12.82
CA LYS A 309 16.50 7.70 -13.94
C LYS A 309 16.72 6.20 -13.92
N LEU A 310 16.32 5.52 -15.00
CA LEU A 310 16.57 4.10 -15.20
C LEU A 310 17.71 3.92 -16.21
N PHE A 311 18.66 3.06 -15.88
CA PHE A 311 19.80 2.74 -16.74
C PHE A 311 19.88 1.25 -17.02
N ASN A 312 20.38 0.88 -18.20
CA ASN A 312 20.81 -0.48 -18.48
C ASN A 312 22.22 -0.76 -17.92
N ARG A 313 22.69 -2.02 -18.01
CA ARG A 313 24.03 -2.42 -17.55
C ARG A 313 25.20 -1.68 -18.25
N LYS A 314 25.00 -1.18 -19.47
CA LYS A 314 26.01 -0.41 -20.22
C LYS A 314 26.08 1.05 -19.78
N GLY A 315 25.20 1.50 -18.89
CA GLY A 315 25.10 2.90 -18.46
C GLY A 315 24.22 3.77 -19.35
N ASN A 316 23.54 3.21 -20.35
CA ASN A 316 22.62 3.99 -21.18
C ASN A 316 21.32 4.25 -20.41
N ILE A 317 20.82 5.48 -20.51
CA ILE A 317 19.54 5.88 -19.95
C ILE A 317 18.42 5.20 -20.76
N LEU A 318 17.56 4.46 -20.05
CA LEU A 318 16.33 3.88 -20.57
C LEU A 318 15.11 4.76 -20.28
N PHE A 319 15.16 5.55 -19.20
CA PHE A 319 14.10 6.48 -18.82
C PHE A 319 14.65 7.60 -17.95
N THR A 320 14.13 8.82 -18.16
CA THR A 320 14.25 9.98 -17.27
C THR A 320 12.87 10.62 -17.17
N GLY A 321 12.41 10.89 -15.96
CA GLY A 321 11.15 11.58 -15.76
C GLY A 321 10.91 11.95 -14.30
N SER A 322 9.94 12.84 -14.09
CA SER A 322 9.51 13.26 -12.76
C SER A 322 8.06 12.84 -12.53
N GLY A 323 7.81 12.17 -11.42
CA GLY A 323 6.47 11.83 -10.94
C GLY A 323 6.09 12.79 -9.83
N THR A 324 4.93 13.44 -9.97
CA THR A 324 4.40 14.36 -8.97
C THR A 324 3.32 13.67 -8.14
N ASN A 325 2.73 14.39 -7.18
CA ASN A 325 1.69 13.84 -6.30
C ASN A 325 2.16 12.54 -5.64
N ALA A 326 3.43 12.49 -5.28
CA ALA A 326 4.06 11.29 -4.79
C ALA A 326 3.75 11.09 -3.31
N GLY A 327 3.50 9.83 -2.95
CA GLY A 327 3.57 9.34 -1.59
C GLY A 327 5.02 9.30 -1.15
N LEU A 328 5.34 9.81 0.03
CA LEU A 328 6.68 9.74 0.63
C LEU A 328 6.58 9.67 2.15
N GLU A 329 7.17 8.63 2.72
CA GLU A 329 7.27 8.41 4.16
C GLU A 329 8.74 8.17 4.53
N LEU A 330 9.20 8.88 5.57
CA LEU A 330 10.49 8.66 6.22
C LEU A 330 10.23 8.49 7.71
N VAL A 331 10.30 7.25 8.18
CA VAL A 331 9.84 6.90 9.53
C VAL A 331 10.94 6.19 10.29
N GLY A 332 11.12 6.56 11.56
CA GLY A 332 12.19 6.04 12.42
C GLY A 332 13.55 6.65 12.11
N GLU A 333 14.61 6.03 12.61
CA GLU A 333 16.00 6.44 12.36
C GLU A 333 16.45 5.92 10.98
N THR A 334 16.21 6.67 9.91
CA THR A 334 16.46 6.19 8.53
C THR A 334 17.94 5.97 8.19
N SER A 335 18.87 6.51 8.98
CA SER A 335 20.32 6.27 8.84
C SER A 335 20.67 4.78 8.95
N ILE A 336 19.91 4.00 9.72
CA ILE A 336 20.15 2.56 9.91
C ILE A 336 19.81 1.73 8.66
N LEU A 337 19.11 2.33 7.69
CA LEU A 337 18.74 1.70 6.42
C LEU A 337 19.84 1.85 5.36
N SER A 338 20.82 2.71 5.59
CA SER A 338 21.94 2.90 4.68
C SER A 338 22.79 1.62 4.57
N PRO A 339 23.23 1.24 3.37
CA PRO A 339 23.93 -0.01 3.10
C PRO A 339 25.37 -0.08 3.63
#